data_AF-A0A182S0F0-F1
#
_entry.id   AF-A0A182S0F0-F1
#
_cell.length_a   1.000
_cell.length_b   1.000
_cell.length_c   1.000
_cell.angle_alpha   90.00
_cell.angle_beta   90.00
_cell.angle_gamma   90.00
#
_symmetry.space_group_name_H-M   'P 1'
#
loop_
_entity.id
_entity.type
_entity.pdbx_description
1 polymer ?
#
loop_
_entity_poly.entity_id
_entity_poly.type
_entity_poly.pdbx_seq_one_letter_code
_entity_poly.pdbx_strand_id
1 'polypeptide(L)' 'MRLAVPAHTRFVTTLRFLATGRSLKDLSYATRVSPQCLSKIVMETCVAIQDALRAIDGKHVQIQKPPHSGTTYFNY' A
#
# COMPACT_ATOMS: atom_id res chain seq x y z
N MET A 1 2.56 23.53 4.53
CA MET A 1 2.23 22.26 5.22
C MET A 1 1.48 21.36 4.24
N ARG A 2 1.96 20.15 3.95
CA ARG A 2 1.19 19.21 3.09
C ARG A 2 0.03 18.66 3.92
N LEU A 3 -1.19 18.79 3.43
CA LEU A 3 -2.37 18.23 4.10
C LEU A 3 -2.18 16.71 4.27
N ALA A 4 -2.47 16.20 5.47
CA ALA A 4 -2.39 14.78 5.75
C ALA A 4 -3.32 14.03 4.78
N VAL A 5 -2.82 12.96 4.16
CA VAL A 5 -3.68 12.11 3.30
C VAL A 5 -4.79 11.52 4.18
N PRO A 6 -6.07 11.76 3.88
CA PRO A 6 -7.17 11.30 4.71
C PRO A 6 -7.27 9.77 4.71
N ALA A 7 -7.79 9.21 5.81
CA ALA A 7 -7.83 7.76 6.04
C ALA A 7 -8.52 6.98 4.90
N HIS A 8 -9.63 7.51 4.38
CA HIS A 8 -10.34 6.90 3.25
C HIS A 8 -9.46 6.79 1.98
N THR A 9 -8.69 7.83 1.65
CA THR A 9 -7.81 7.79 0.47
C THR A 9 -6.71 6.76 0.62
N ARG A 10 -6.16 6.60 1.84
CA ARG A 10 -5.18 5.54 2.13
C ARG A 10 -5.75 4.16 1.87
N PHE A 11 -6.95 3.92 2.36
CA PHE A 11 -7.65 2.64 2.21
C PHE A 11 -7.97 2.32 0.75
N VAL A 12 -8.58 3.25 0.02
CA VAL A 12 -8.92 3.08 -1.42
C VAL A 12 -7.68 2.83 -2.26
N THR A 13 -6.57 3.51 -1.93
CA THR A 13 -5.30 3.32 -2.63
C THR A 13 -4.73 1.92 -2.44
N THR A 14 -4.79 1.41 -1.21
CA THR A 14 -4.35 0.04 -0.89
C THR A 14 -5.24 -1.01 -1.52
N LEU A 15 -6.57 -0.82 -1.51
CA LEU A 15 -7.48 -1.72 -2.23
C LEU A 15 -7.20 -1.73 -3.74
N ARG A 16 -6.96 -0.55 -4.34
CA ARG A 16 -6.61 -0.46 -5.75
C ARG A 16 -5.28 -1.15 -6.05
N PHE A 17 -4.29 -1.04 -5.16
CA PHE A 17 -3.04 -1.79 -5.25
C PHE A 17 -3.28 -3.30 -5.21
N LEU A 18 -4.06 -3.80 -4.24
CA LEU A 18 -4.36 -5.21 -4.08
C LEU A 18 -5.19 -5.77 -5.24
N ALA A 19 -6.19 -5.04 -5.73
CA ALA A 19 -7.07 -5.47 -6.81
C ALA A 19 -6.37 -5.47 -8.18
N THR A 20 -5.43 -4.55 -8.42
CA THR A 20 -4.79 -4.40 -9.74
C THR A 20 -3.40 -5.04 -9.82
N GLY A 21 -2.71 -5.24 -8.69
CA GLY A 21 -1.34 -5.78 -8.65
C GLY A 21 -0.29 -4.87 -9.34
N ARG A 22 -0.61 -3.59 -9.58
CA ARG A 22 0.25 -2.64 -10.30
C ARG A 22 1.36 -2.10 -9.41
N SER A 23 2.48 -1.69 -10.02
CA SER A 23 3.56 -0.99 -9.31
C SER A 23 3.09 0.35 -8.71
N LEU A 24 3.68 0.77 -7.58
CA LEU A 24 3.36 2.05 -6.92
C LEU A 24 3.59 3.30 -7.81
N LYS A 25 4.31 3.19 -8.94
CA LYS A 25 4.53 4.28 -9.92
C LYS A 25 3.24 4.61 -10.65
N ASP A 26 2.60 3.57 -11.17
CA ASP A 26 1.30 3.66 -11.82
C ASP A 26 0.23 4.16 -10.84
N LEU A 27 0.28 3.62 -9.61
CA LEU A 27 -0.59 4.06 -8.53
C LEU A 27 -0.35 5.53 -8.11
N SER A 28 0.88 6.04 -8.21
CA SER A 28 1.20 7.45 -7.92
C SER A 28 0.53 8.41 -8.91
N TYR A 29 0.42 8.01 -10.19
CA TYR A 29 -0.33 8.76 -11.19
C TYR A 29 -1.83 8.73 -10.90
N ALA A 30 -2.38 7.57 -10.54
CA ALA A 30 -3.79 7.41 -10.24
C ALA A 30 -4.24 8.17 -8.98
N THR A 31 -3.39 8.21 -7.94
CA THR A 31 -3.76 8.72 -6.61
C THR A 31 -3.17 10.10 -6.30
N ARG A 32 -2.30 10.63 -7.17
CA ARG A 32 -1.55 11.89 -6.98
C ARG A 32 -0.74 11.92 -5.67
N VAL A 33 -0.33 10.75 -5.18
CA VAL A 33 0.52 10.61 -3.97
C VAL A 33 1.89 10.12 -4.40
N SER A 34 2.95 10.70 -3.83
CA SER A 34 4.32 10.28 -4.13
C SER A 34 4.51 8.77 -3.86
N PRO A 35 5.22 8.04 -4.74
CA PRO A 35 5.44 6.59 -4.57
C PRO A 35 6.12 6.25 -3.23
N GLN A 36 6.91 7.16 -2.67
CA GLN A 36 7.53 7.00 -1.35
C GLN A 36 6.48 7.03 -0.22
N CYS A 37 5.51 7.94 -0.31
CA CYS A 37 4.38 7.99 0.63
C CYS A 37 3.45 6.79 0.44
N LEU A 38 3.21 6.38 -0.81
CA LEU A 38 2.41 5.19 -1.12
C LEU A 38 3.00 3.92 -0.53
N SER A 39 4.32 3.74 -0.61
CA SER A 39 5.00 2.59 0.00
C SER A 39 4.70 2.50 1.50
N LYS A 40 4.80 3.60 2.24
CA LYS A 40 4.45 3.64 3.67
C LYS A 40 2.96 3.37 3.91
N ILE A 41 2.09 4.07 3.18
CA ILE A 41 0.63 3.95 3.33
C ILE A 41 0.13 2.53 3.06
N VAL A 42 0.56 1.92 1.95
CA VAL A 42 0.15 0.57 1.55
C VAL A 42 0.62 -0.43 2.58
N MET A 43 1.87 -0.34 3.05
CA MET A 43 2.39 -1.23 4.09
C MET A 43 1.60 -1.10 5.40
N GLU A 44 1.38 0.11 5.90
CA GLU A 44 0.65 0.35 7.16
C GLU A 44 -0.79 -0.19 7.09
N THR A 45 -1.49 0.12 6.00
CA THR A 45 -2.88 -0.36 5.82
C THR A 45 -2.96 -1.87 5.61
N CYS A 46 -2.00 -2.47 4.90
CA CYS A 46 -1.96 -3.90 4.68
C CYS A 46 -1.74 -4.68 5.98
N VAL A 47 -0.88 -4.18 6.87
CA VAL A 47 -0.71 -4.71 8.22
C VAL A 47 -1.99 -4.59 9.04
N ALA A 48 -2.66 -3.43 9.01
CA ALA A 48 -3.92 -3.24 9.72
C ALA A 48 -5.03 -4.17 9.22
N ILE A 49 -5.14 -4.37 7.90
CA ILE A 49 -6.10 -5.31 7.30
C ILE A 49 -5.78 -6.74 7.74
N GLN A 50 -4.50 -7.13 7.73
CA GLN A 50 -4.09 -8.46 8.16
C GLN A 50 -4.42 -8.70 9.63
N ASP A 51 -4.16 -7.73 10.50
CA ASP A 51 -4.48 -7.83 11.93
C ASP A 51 -5.98 -8.02 12.15
N ALA A 52 -6.80 -7.21 11.47
CA ALA A 52 -8.26 -7.34 11.50
C ALA A 52 -8.74 -8.70 10.97
N LEU A 53 -8.18 -9.19 9.86
CA LEU A 53 -8.52 -10.50 9.31
C LEU A 53 -8.07 -11.65 10.21
N ARG A 54 -6.89 -11.54 10.84
CA ARG A 54 -6.37 -12.53 11.80
C ARG A 54 -7.27 -12.62 13.03
N ALA A 55 -7.78 -11.49 13.52
CA ALA A 55 -8.72 -11.45 14.63
C ALA A 55 -10.05 -12.14 14.30
N ILE A 56 -10.44 -12.20 13.02
CA ILE A 56 -11.72 -12.76 12.57
C ILE A 56 -11.59 -14.24 12.16
N ASP A 57 -10.58 -14.59 11.35
CA ASP A 57 -10.48 -15.90 10.69
C ASP A 57 -9.44 -16.84 11.35
N GLY A 58 -8.60 -16.32 12.25
CA GLY A 58 -7.55 -17.11 12.92
C GLY A 58 -6.44 -17.63 11.99
N LYS A 59 -6.51 -17.37 10.68
CA LYS A 59 -5.52 -17.83 9.69
C LYS A 59 -4.33 -16.88 9.60
N HIS A 60 -3.14 -17.47 9.50
CA HIS A 60 -1.87 -16.77 9.46
C HIS A 60 -1.51 -16.38 8.00
N VAL A 61 -2.19 -15.38 7.43
CA VAL A 61 -1.79 -14.84 6.12
C VAL A 61 -0.58 -13.92 6.32
N GLN A 62 0.63 -14.40 6.03
CA GLN A 62 1.83 -13.57 6.06
C GLN A 62 1.92 -12.73 4.79
N ILE A 63 1.54 -11.46 4.88
CA ILE A 63 1.88 -10.46 3.87
C ILE A 63 3.36 -10.14 4.09
N GLN A 64 4.23 -10.84 3.35
CA GLN A 64 5.64 -10.52 3.33
C GLN A 64 5.83 -9.17 2.62
N LYS A 65 6.48 -8.23 3.32
CA LYS A 65 7.07 -7.05 2.69
C LYS A 65 7.88 -7.54 1.48
N PRO A 66 7.62 -7.06 0.25
CA PRO A 66 8.46 -7.45 -0.88
C PRO A 66 9.93 -7.14 -0.54
N PRO A 67 10.83 -8.14 -0.59
CA PRO A 67 12.23 -7.94 -0.29
C PRO A 67 12.81 -6.91 -1.27
N HIS A 68 13.66 -6.01 -0.76
CA HIS A 68 14.28 -4.87 -1.47
C HIS A 68 13.42 -3.60 -1.64
N SER A 69 12.95 -3.06 -0.52
CA SER A 69 12.39 -1.70 -0.38
C SER A 69 13.41 -0.55 -0.60
N GLY A 70 14.35 -0.70 -1.54
CA GLY A 70 15.31 0.31 -1.94
C GLY A 70 15.59 0.17 -3.43
N THR A 71 15.41 1.27 -4.17
CA THR A 71 16.03 1.50 -5.49
C THR A 71 15.68 0.53 -6.63
N THR A 72 14.53 0.70 -7.29
CA THR A 72 14.45 0.68 -8.77
C THR A 72 13.08 1.17 -9.23
N TYR A 73 12.98 2.47 -9.49
CA TYR A 73 11.83 3.10 -10.15
C TYR A 73 12.20 3.57 -11.55
N PHE A 74 12.96 2.77 -12.27
CA PHE A 74 13.11 2.86 -13.71
C PHE A 74 12.73 1.51 -14.30
N ASN A 75 11.60 1.47 -14.98
CA ASN A 75 11.57 0.76 -16.25
C ASN A 75 10.72 1.62 -17.20
N TYR A 76 11.43 2.09 -18.23
CA TYR A 76 11.08 2.82 -19.46
C TYR A 76 9.81 3.67 -19.49
#